data_AF-A0A5B2X6I2-F1
#
_entry.id   AF-A0A5B2X6I2-F1
#
_cell.length_a   1.000
_cell.length_b   1.000
_cell.length_c   1.000
_cell.angle_alpha   90.00
_cell.angle_beta   90.00
_cell.angle_gamma   90.00
#
_symmetry.space_group_name_H-M   'P 1'
#
loop_
_entity.id
_entity.type
_entity.pdbx_description
1 polymer ?
#
loop_
_entity_poly.entity_id
_entity_poly.type
_entity_poly.pdbx_seq_one_letter_code
_entity_poly.pdbx_strand_id
1 'polypeptide(L)'
;MVKDTTTGLWHPRNDDGSRVEKLSGASNGTYNGEYWKVTTTDGTQYFFGWNHLPGWQSGNAETQSAWTVPVYGNNPGEPCNQATFAASSCTQGWRWNLDYVVDPHNNATVYYYQPETNSYAQNLTTTSPGTQYTRGGYLLRIEYGLNTGVGGLYAQPPARVTFDIAERCLPSGAVTL
;
A
#
# COMPACT_ATOMS: atom_id res chain seq x y z
N MET A 1 -2.80 -10.12 14.78
CA MET A 1 -3.04 -8.89 15.56
C MET A 1 -4.22 -9.11 16.47
N VAL A 2 -4.26 -8.43 17.59
CA VAL A 2 -5.39 -8.40 18.52
C VAL A 2 -5.81 -6.95 18.63
N LYS A 3 -7.12 -6.70 18.62
CA LYS A 3 -7.69 -5.37 18.82
C LYS A 3 -8.15 -5.26 20.26
N ASP A 4 -7.63 -4.29 20.97
CA ASP A 4 -8.10 -3.92 22.30
C ASP A 4 -9.50 -3.30 22.18
N THR A 5 -10.47 -3.87 22.89
CA THR A 5 -11.87 -3.45 22.86
C THR A 5 -12.14 -2.15 23.62
N THR A 6 -11.26 -1.78 24.55
CA THR A 6 -11.35 -0.57 25.38
C THR A 6 -10.68 0.62 24.70
N THR A 7 -9.47 0.44 24.19
CA THR A 7 -8.71 1.53 23.54
C THR A 7 -8.95 1.60 22.03
N GLY A 8 -9.45 0.53 21.42
CA GLY A 8 -9.61 0.41 19.97
C GLY A 8 -8.29 0.20 19.22
N LEU A 9 -7.16 0.12 19.94
CA LEU A 9 -5.82 -0.01 19.37
C LEU A 9 -5.52 -1.45 18.97
N TRP A 10 -4.62 -1.59 17.99
CA TRP A 10 -4.12 -2.89 17.57
C TRP A 10 -2.77 -3.15 18.22
N HIS A 11 -2.53 -4.40 18.58
CA HIS A 11 -1.22 -4.88 19.00
C HIS A 11 -0.89 -6.24 18.35
N PRO A 12 0.40 -6.57 18.21
CA PRO A 12 0.83 -7.90 17.79
C PRO A 12 0.30 -8.97 18.75
N ARG A 13 0.14 -10.20 18.27
CA ARG A 13 -0.26 -11.34 19.13
C ARG A 13 0.80 -11.60 20.20
N ASN A 14 2.06 -11.55 19.79
CA ASN A 14 3.21 -11.56 20.68
C ASN A 14 3.57 -10.10 20.92
N ASP A 15 3.00 -9.51 21.95
CA ASP A 15 3.18 -8.10 22.26
C ASP A 15 4.66 -7.80 22.54
N ASP A 16 5.25 -7.00 21.66
CA ASP A 16 6.64 -6.55 21.73
C ASP A 16 6.73 -5.07 22.18
N GLY A 17 5.62 -4.49 22.64
CA GLY A 17 5.51 -3.08 22.99
C GLY A 17 5.32 -2.14 21.80
N SER A 18 5.26 -2.66 20.56
CA SER A 18 4.97 -1.84 19.38
C SER A 18 3.50 -1.40 19.36
N ARG A 19 3.28 -0.13 19.03
CA ARG A 19 1.94 0.42 18.81
C ARG A 19 1.56 0.27 17.34
N VAL A 20 0.42 -0.38 17.06
CA VAL A 20 -0.11 -0.54 15.70
C VAL A 20 -1.37 0.31 15.54
N GLU A 21 -1.34 1.20 14.57
CA GLU A 21 -2.38 2.18 14.30
C GLU A 21 -2.95 1.95 12.90
N LYS A 22 -4.28 1.80 12.83
CA LYS A 22 -5.03 1.77 11.57
C LYS A 22 -5.50 3.18 11.26
N LEU A 23 -5.10 3.72 10.12
CA LEU A 23 -5.36 5.10 9.70
C LEU A 23 -6.10 5.13 8.37
N SER A 24 -6.66 6.28 8.01
CA SER A 24 -7.43 6.49 6.77
C SER A 24 -7.13 7.86 6.14
N GLY A 25 -7.61 8.10 4.92
CA GLY A 25 -7.44 9.37 4.20
C GLY A 25 -6.18 9.44 3.32
N ALA A 26 -5.49 8.32 3.11
CA ALA A 26 -4.40 8.25 2.14
C ALA A 26 -4.90 8.26 0.69
N SER A 27 -4.14 8.91 -0.20
CA SER A 27 -4.37 8.84 -1.65
C SER A 27 -3.76 7.56 -2.23
N ASN A 28 -4.29 6.40 -1.88
CA ASN A 28 -3.68 5.09 -2.20
C ASN A 28 -4.61 4.14 -2.99
N GLY A 29 -5.76 4.64 -3.44
CA GLY A 29 -6.74 3.87 -4.22
C GLY A 29 -7.61 2.89 -3.41
N THR A 30 -7.39 2.74 -2.10
CA THR A 30 -8.31 2.00 -1.22
C THR A 30 -9.55 2.85 -0.91
N TYR A 31 -10.66 2.19 -0.56
CA TYR A 31 -12.00 2.78 -0.44
C TYR A 31 -12.06 4.05 0.43
N ASN A 32 -11.36 4.05 1.57
CA ASN A 32 -11.28 5.18 2.49
C ASN A 32 -9.84 5.68 2.69
N GLY A 33 -8.92 5.29 1.81
CA GLY A 33 -7.50 5.61 1.99
C GLY A 33 -6.89 4.93 3.22
N GLU A 34 -7.28 3.69 3.52
CA GLU A 34 -6.76 2.92 4.65
C GLU A 34 -5.25 2.69 4.52
N TYR A 35 -4.51 2.92 5.59
CA TYR A 35 -3.08 2.61 5.71
C TYR A 35 -2.73 2.30 7.16
N TRP A 36 -1.52 1.78 7.39
CA TRP A 36 -1.09 1.36 8.71
C TRP A 36 0.18 2.08 9.14
N LYS A 37 0.26 2.38 10.44
CA LYS A 37 1.46 2.88 11.09
C LYS A 37 1.83 1.94 12.23
N VAL A 38 3.10 1.56 12.29
CA VAL A 38 3.67 0.81 13.41
C VAL A 38 4.74 1.67 14.05
N THR A 39 4.66 1.89 15.35
CA THR A 39 5.69 2.60 16.12
C THR A 39 6.33 1.62 17.09
N THR A 40 7.62 1.36 16.91
CA THR A 40 8.39 0.46 17.78
C THR A 40 8.85 1.20 19.05
N THR A 41 9.34 0.45 20.03
CA THR A 41 9.70 0.99 21.36
C THR A 41 10.87 1.98 21.33
N ASP A 42 11.71 1.96 20.28
CA ASP A 42 12.78 2.94 20.09
C ASP A 42 12.30 4.26 19.45
N GLY A 43 11.00 4.35 19.12
CA GLY A 43 10.37 5.51 18.51
C GLY A 43 10.35 5.50 16.99
N THR A 44 10.97 4.53 16.33
CA THR A 44 10.95 4.38 14.87
C THR A 44 9.55 4.06 14.39
N GLN A 45 9.11 4.81 13.37
CA GLN A 45 7.80 4.71 12.77
C GLN A 45 7.90 4.08 11.38
N TYR A 46 7.04 3.10 11.12
CA TYR A 46 6.92 2.37 9.88
C TYR A 46 5.52 2.60 9.33
N PHE A 47 5.43 3.05 8.08
CA PHE A 47 4.18 3.30 7.38
C PHE A 47 4.00 2.28 6.27
N PHE A 48 2.76 1.83 6.09
CA PHE A 48 2.41 0.81 5.11
C PHE A 48 1.22 1.27 4.29
N GLY A 49 1.41 1.39 2.97
CA GLY A 49 0.35 1.74 2.03
C GLY A 49 -0.12 3.19 2.09
N TRP A 50 0.67 4.15 2.58
CA TRP A 50 0.33 5.57 2.63
C TRP A 50 0.36 6.25 1.25
N ASN A 51 1.22 5.80 0.35
CA ASN A 51 1.36 6.27 -1.05
C ASN A 51 1.91 7.69 -1.23
N HIS A 52 1.18 8.70 -0.75
CA HIS A 52 1.57 10.12 -0.78
C HIS A 52 2.22 10.49 0.55
N LEU A 53 3.54 10.46 0.58
CA LEU A 53 4.31 10.76 1.80
C LEU A 53 4.35 12.27 2.11
N PRO A 54 4.69 12.68 3.35
CA PRO A 54 4.77 14.09 3.75
C PRO A 54 5.53 14.96 2.75
N GLY A 55 4.88 16.05 2.32
CA GLY A 55 5.42 16.98 1.32
C GLY A 55 5.14 16.61 -0.14
N TRP A 56 4.32 15.58 -0.40
CA TRP A 56 3.95 15.20 -1.76
C TRP A 56 3.20 16.35 -2.48
N GLN A 57 3.53 16.54 -3.75
CA GLN A 57 2.90 17.46 -4.68
C GLN A 57 2.67 16.76 -6.03
N SER A 58 1.78 17.33 -6.85
CA SER A 58 1.56 16.84 -8.22
C SER A 58 2.88 16.75 -8.99
N GLY A 59 3.13 15.58 -9.59
CA GLY A 59 4.38 15.27 -10.29
C GLY A 59 5.43 14.55 -9.44
N ASN A 60 5.28 14.49 -8.11
CA ASN A 60 6.11 13.62 -7.28
C ASN A 60 5.75 12.15 -7.50
N ALA A 61 6.78 11.29 -7.40
CA ALA A 61 6.58 9.85 -7.47
C ALA A 61 5.74 9.37 -6.29
N GLU A 62 4.80 8.47 -6.57
CA GLU A 62 4.02 7.77 -5.56
C GLU A 62 4.70 6.45 -5.19
N THR A 63 4.59 6.01 -3.93
CA THR A 63 5.24 4.75 -3.50
C THR A 63 4.56 3.51 -4.05
N GLN A 64 3.28 3.60 -4.44
CA GLN A 64 2.47 2.50 -4.98
C GLN A 64 2.41 1.29 -4.03
N SER A 65 2.36 1.57 -2.73
CA SER A 65 2.54 0.62 -1.65
C SER A 65 1.26 -0.07 -1.19
N ALA A 66 0.08 0.41 -1.57
CA ALA A 66 -1.20 -0.24 -1.29
C ALA A 66 -1.67 -1.01 -2.53
N TRP A 67 -1.87 -2.32 -2.38
CA TRP A 67 -2.35 -3.20 -3.45
C TRP A 67 -3.81 -3.51 -3.22
N THR A 68 -4.61 -3.33 -4.28
CA THR A 68 -6.05 -3.24 -4.14
C THR A 68 -6.79 -4.29 -4.96
N VAL A 69 -7.95 -4.67 -4.47
CA VAL A 69 -8.89 -5.55 -5.15
C VAL A 69 -10.30 -5.05 -4.88
N PRO A 70 -11.17 -5.03 -5.88
CA PRO A 70 -12.58 -4.75 -5.63
C PRO A 70 -13.22 -5.89 -4.82
N VAL A 71 -14.05 -5.54 -3.84
CA VAL A 71 -14.84 -6.48 -3.04
C VAL A 71 -16.29 -6.04 -2.99
N TYR A 72 -17.18 -6.98 -2.73
CA TYR A 72 -18.60 -6.71 -2.55
C TYR A 72 -19.00 -6.84 -1.07
N GLY A 73 -19.70 -5.83 -0.55
CA GLY A 73 -20.28 -5.89 0.80
C GLY A 73 -21.65 -6.57 0.78
N ASN A 74 -21.84 -7.56 1.65
CA ASN A 74 -23.03 -8.43 1.62
C ASN A 74 -24.03 -8.11 2.74
N ASN A 75 -23.64 -7.35 3.77
CA ASN A 75 -24.50 -7.04 4.91
C ASN A 75 -24.79 -5.53 5.06
N PRO A 76 -26.01 -5.14 5.46
CA PRO A 76 -26.33 -3.76 5.80
C PRO A 76 -25.39 -3.18 6.85
N GLY A 77 -24.89 -1.96 6.61
CA GLY A 77 -23.96 -1.27 7.51
C GLY A 77 -22.48 -1.54 7.22
N GLU A 78 -22.14 -2.44 6.29
CA GLU A 78 -20.77 -2.60 5.83
C GLU A 78 -20.35 -1.46 4.89
N PRO A 79 -19.07 -1.03 4.90
CA PRO A 79 -18.59 0.08 4.07
C PRO A 79 -18.86 -0.08 2.57
N CYS A 80 -19.02 -1.31 2.11
CA CYS A 80 -19.17 -1.66 0.70
C CYS A 80 -20.53 -2.26 0.37
N ASN A 81 -21.54 -2.05 1.21
CA ASN A 81 -22.91 -2.47 0.96
C ASN A 81 -23.77 -1.26 0.55
N GLN A 82 -24.51 -1.40 -0.55
CA GLN A 82 -25.42 -0.38 -1.09
C GLN A 82 -26.77 -1.02 -1.46
N ALA A 83 -27.72 -0.20 -1.92
CA ALA A 83 -29.08 -0.66 -2.23
C ALA A 83 -29.16 -1.73 -3.34
N THR A 84 -28.16 -1.82 -4.21
CA THR A 84 -28.10 -2.82 -5.29
C THR A 84 -26.76 -3.56 -5.28
N PHE A 85 -26.75 -4.79 -5.76
CA PHE A 85 -25.52 -5.57 -5.89
C PHE A 85 -24.47 -4.82 -6.74
N ALA A 86 -24.89 -4.23 -7.87
CA ALA A 86 -24.02 -3.47 -8.75
C ALA A 86 -23.34 -2.28 -8.05
N ALA A 87 -24.04 -1.61 -7.12
CA ALA A 87 -23.49 -0.51 -6.34
C ALA A 87 -22.73 -0.96 -5.08
N SER A 88 -22.86 -2.22 -4.67
CA SER A 88 -22.25 -2.77 -3.45
C SER A 88 -20.79 -3.21 -3.68
N SER A 89 -20.05 -2.49 -4.52
CA SER A 89 -18.64 -2.76 -4.82
C SER A 89 -17.78 -1.60 -4.38
N CYS A 90 -16.62 -1.90 -3.79
CA CYS A 90 -15.61 -0.92 -3.41
C CYS A 90 -14.22 -1.51 -3.61
N THR A 91 -13.22 -0.65 -3.82
CA THR A 91 -11.82 -1.07 -3.92
C THR A 91 -11.19 -1.15 -2.52
N GLN A 92 -10.87 -2.35 -2.03
CA GLN A 92 -10.20 -2.52 -0.73
C GLN A 92 -8.73 -2.84 -0.90
N GLY A 93 -7.92 -2.50 0.10
CA GLY A 93 -6.55 -2.99 0.20
C GLY A 93 -6.55 -4.46 0.58
N TRP A 94 -5.77 -5.29 -0.12
CA TRP A 94 -5.49 -6.67 0.29
C TRP A 94 -4.06 -6.85 0.80
N ARG A 95 -3.18 -5.89 0.49
CA ARG A 95 -1.80 -5.83 1.01
C ARG A 95 -1.32 -4.38 1.10
N TRP A 96 -0.76 -4.04 2.25
CA TRP A 96 -0.07 -2.77 2.49
C TRP A 96 1.42 -3.09 2.64
N ASN A 97 2.22 -2.68 1.67
CA ASN A 97 3.67 -2.83 1.70
C ASN A 97 4.30 -1.68 2.50
N LEU A 98 5.45 -1.94 3.12
CA LEU A 98 6.24 -0.90 3.80
C LEU A 98 6.62 0.17 2.78
N ASP A 99 6.34 1.44 3.07
CA ASP A 99 6.60 2.53 2.14
C ASP A 99 7.48 3.64 2.70
N TYR A 100 7.43 3.88 4.00
CA TYR A 100 8.18 4.93 4.64
C TYR A 100 8.57 4.53 6.06
N VAL A 101 9.85 4.70 6.38
CA VAL A 101 10.41 4.52 7.72
C VAL A 101 11.04 5.83 8.15
N VAL A 102 10.78 6.25 9.39
CA VAL A 102 11.41 7.41 9.99
C VAL A 102 11.78 7.17 11.44
N ASP A 103 13.01 7.53 11.80
CA ASP A 103 13.51 7.46 13.17
C ASP A 103 13.27 8.79 13.93
N PRO A 104 13.48 8.82 15.27
CA PRO A 104 13.32 10.04 16.06
C PRO A 104 14.27 11.20 15.68
N HIS A 105 15.35 10.92 14.93
CA HIS A 105 16.30 11.92 14.43
C HIS A 105 15.92 12.42 13.02
N ASN A 106 14.71 12.08 12.55
CA ASN A 106 14.16 12.41 11.24
C ASN A 106 14.88 11.75 10.05
N ASN A 107 15.73 10.74 10.29
CA ASN A 107 16.31 9.97 9.20
C ASN A 107 15.24 9.10 8.57
N ALA A 108 15.18 9.11 7.24
CA ALA A 108 14.11 8.52 6.49
C ALA A 108 14.60 7.53 5.43
N THR A 109 13.83 6.47 5.26
CA THR A 109 13.95 5.52 4.15
C THR A 109 12.61 5.38 3.46
N VAL A 110 12.60 5.41 2.12
CA VAL A 110 11.38 5.32 1.31
C VAL A 110 11.47 4.15 0.34
N TYR A 111 10.37 3.41 0.20
CA TYR A 111 10.24 2.23 -0.65
C TYR A 111 9.22 2.51 -1.74
N TYR A 112 9.62 2.30 -3.00
CA TYR A 112 8.77 2.48 -4.17
C TYR A 112 8.55 1.14 -4.86
N TYR A 113 7.32 0.87 -5.26
CA TYR A 113 6.91 -0.40 -5.88
C TYR A 113 6.42 -0.20 -7.30
N GLN A 114 6.48 -1.27 -8.08
CA GLN A 114 5.77 -1.40 -9.34
C GLN A 114 4.64 -2.42 -9.15
N PRO A 115 3.37 -2.00 -9.11
CA PRO A 115 2.24 -2.91 -9.09
C PRO A 115 2.10 -3.62 -10.43
N GLU A 116 1.76 -4.90 -10.37
CA GLU A 116 1.30 -5.68 -11.50
C GLU A 116 -0.22 -5.79 -11.43
N THR A 117 -0.90 -5.42 -12.50
CA THR A 117 -2.36 -5.40 -12.54
C THR A 117 -2.91 -6.54 -13.40
N ASN A 118 -4.16 -6.89 -13.15
CA ASN A 118 -4.96 -7.76 -14.00
C ASN A 118 -6.41 -7.29 -13.95
N SER A 119 -7.26 -7.81 -14.83
CA SER A 119 -8.67 -7.42 -14.92
C SER A 119 -9.58 -8.62 -14.99
N TYR A 120 -10.79 -8.49 -14.45
CA TYR A 120 -11.84 -9.50 -14.60
C TYR A 120 -13.22 -8.85 -14.78
N ALA A 121 -14.13 -9.56 -15.42
CA ALA A 121 -15.52 -9.12 -15.57
C ALA A 121 -16.27 -9.25 -14.23
N GLN A 122 -16.74 -8.12 -13.70
CA GLN A 122 -17.56 -8.08 -12.49
C GLN A 122 -19.04 -8.13 -12.82
N ASN A 123 -19.83 -8.74 -11.92
CA ASN A 123 -21.30 -8.74 -12.02
C ASN A 123 -21.82 -9.13 -13.41
N LEU A 124 -21.22 -10.17 -14.01
CA LEU A 124 -21.54 -10.67 -15.35
C LEU A 124 -21.46 -9.61 -16.47
N THR A 125 -20.73 -8.51 -16.26
CA THR A 125 -20.59 -7.43 -17.23
C THR A 125 -19.73 -7.90 -18.41
N THR A 126 -20.30 -7.92 -19.61
CA THR A 126 -19.61 -8.33 -20.85
C THR A 126 -19.23 -7.16 -21.75
N THR A 127 -19.63 -5.93 -21.39
CA THR A 127 -19.49 -4.73 -22.21
C THR A 127 -18.40 -3.76 -21.74
N SER A 128 -17.66 -4.13 -20.69
CA SER A 128 -16.56 -3.34 -20.10
C SER A 128 -15.23 -4.08 -20.27
N PRO A 129 -14.08 -3.38 -20.39
CA PRO A 129 -12.75 -4.01 -20.43
C PRO A 129 -12.36 -4.77 -19.14
N GLY A 130 -13.28 -4.89 -18.18
CA GLY A 130 -13.09 -5.56 -16.90
C GLY A 130 -12.66 -4.59 -15.80
N THR A 131 -12.88 -4.99 -14.55
CA THR A 131 -12.45 -4.23 -13.39
C THR A 131 -11.01 -4.60 -13.07
N GLN A 132 -10.14 -3.60 -13.07
CA GLN A 132 -8.73 -3.78 -12.75
C GLN A 132 -8.53 -4.01 -11.25
N TYR A 133 -7.53 -4.82 -10.91
CA TYR A 133 -7.03 -5.01 -9.56
C TYR A 133 -5.51 -5.20 -9.58
N THR A 134 -4.86 -5.01 -8.43
CA THR A 134 -3.45 -5.34 -8.26
C THR A 134 -3.33 -6.85 -7.98
N ARG A 135 -2.74 -7.61 -8.91
CA ARG A 135 -2.49 -9.05 -8.71
C ARG A 135 -1.23 -9.33 -7.88
N GLY A 136 -0.33 -8.36 -7.84
CA GLY A 136 0.96 -8.46 -7.17
C GLY A 136 1.84 -7.27 -7.52
N GLY A 137 3.15 -7.43 -7.43
CA GLY A 137 4.11 -6.38 -7.71
C GLY A 137 5.46 -6.68 -7.11
N TYR A 138 6.40 -5.78 -7.36
CA TYR A 138 7.77 -5.89 -6.87
C TYR A 138 8.28 -4.53 -6.40
N LEU A 139 9.31 -4.57 -5.57
CA LEU A 139 10.01 -3.38 -5.13
C LEU A 139 10.82 -2.84 -6.31
N LEU A 140 10.68 -1.56 -6.63
CA LEU A 140 11.35 -0.89 -7.75
C LEU A 140 12.64 -0.22 -7.28
N ARG A 141 12.57 0.48 -6.14
CA ARG A 141 13.74 1.12 -5.52
C ARG A 141 13.52 1.39 -4.04
N ILE A 142 14.63 1.51 -3.32
CA ILE A 142 14.67 2.02 -1.96
C ILE A 142 15.60 3.24 -1.93
N GLU A 143 15.14 4.30 -1.30
CA GLU A 143 15.88 5.55 -1.15
C GLU A 143 16.26 5.73 0.33
N TYR A 144 17.54 5.95 0.59
CA TYR A 144 18.13 6.03 1.93
C TYR A 144 18.84 7.35 2.16
N GLY A 145 18.99 7.71 3.44
CA GLY A 145 19.73 8.90 3.86
C GLY A 145 18.92 10.20 3.70
N LEU A 146 17.62 10.10 3.45
CA LEU A 146 16.73 11.25 3.46
C LEU A 146 16.59 11.77 4.90
N ASN A 147 16.30 13.06 5.06
CA ASN A 147 15.97 13.63 6.36
C ASN A 147 14.77 14.58 6.24
N THR A 148 13.72 14.30 7.00
CA THR A 148 12.45 15.04 6.91
C THR A 148 12.52 16.46 7.47
N GLY A 149 13.51 16.76 8.31
CA GLY A 149 13.72 18.09 8.90
C GLY A 149 14.60 19.03 8.08
N VAL A 150 15.26 18.55 7.03
CA VAL A 150 16.21 19.36 6.23
C VAL A 150 15.80 19.42 4.76
N GLY A 151 15.77 18.27 4.07
CA GLY A 151 15.49 18.18 2.64
C GLY A 151 14.08 17.66 2.31
N GLY A 152 13.44 16.97 3.25
CA GLY A 152 12.18 16.29 3.01
C GLY A 152 12.35 14.96 2.27
N LEU A 153 11.22 14.34 1.92
CA LEU A 153 11.19 12.99 1.35
C LEU A 153 11.32 12.94 -0.17
N TYR A 154 11.19 14.08 -0.84
CA TYR A 154 11.25 14.20 -2.30
C TYR A 154 12.51 14.93 -2.79
N ALA A 155 13.48 15.16 -1.89
CA ALA A 155 14.82 15.62 -2.27
C ALA A 155 15.62 14.51 -2.98
N GLN A 156 16.75 14.86 -3.58
CA GLN A 156 17.67 13.86 -4.13
C GLN A 156 18.22 12.99 -2.99
N PRO A 157 18.00 11.66 -3.00
CA PRO A 157 18.46 10.80 -1.92
C PRO A 157 19.98 10.61 -2.00
N PRO A 158 20.70 10.65 -0.85
CA PRO A 158 22.13 10.35 -0.82
C PRO A 158 22.51 8.97 -1.35
N ALA A 159 21.63 7.99 -1.16
CA ALA A 159 21.81 6.63 -1.68
C ALA A 159 20.50 6.04 -2.16
N ARG A 160 20.57 5.23 -3.22
CA ARG A 160 19.44 4.51 -3.79
C ARG A 160 19.85 3.09 -4.18
N VAL A 161 19.01 2.12 -3.84
CA VAL A 161 19.09 0.75 -4.36
C VAL A 161 17.96 0.58 -5.36
N THR A 162 18.28 0.14 -6.58
CA THR A 162 17.30 -0.18 -7.62
C THR A 162 17.19 -1.68 -7.83
N PHE A 163 16.00 -2.14 -8.14
CA PHE A 163 15.71 -3.55 -8.39
C PHE A 163 15.24 -3.70 -9.83
N ASP A 164 16.03 -4.39 -10.63
CA ASP A 164 15.65 -4.76 -11.99
C ASP A 164 14.94 -6.12 -11.99
N ILE A 165 14.00 -6.26 -12.92
CA ILE A 165 13.33 -7.53 -13.19
C ILE A 165 13.80 -8.09 -14.54
N ALA A 166 13.94 -9.40 -14.59
CA ALA A 166 14.12 -10.14 -15.83
C ALA A 166 13.15 -11.31 -15.85
N GLU A 167 12.50 -11.52 -16.99
CA GLU A 167 11.71 -12.73 -17.18
C GLU A 167 12.63 -13.95 -17.11
N ARG A 168 12.16 -14.99 -16.42
CA ARG A 168 12.85 -16.28 -16.44
C ARG A 168 12.55 -16.95 -17.78
N CYS A 169 13.30 -16.61 -18.82
CA CYS A 169 13.27 -17.39 -20.06
C CYS A 169 13.73 -18.82 -19.76
N LEU A 170 12.89 -19.82 -20.02
CA LEU A 170 13.37 -21.19 -20.20
C LEU A 170 13.94 -21.26 -21.62
N PRO A 171 15.26 -21.51 -21.81
CA PRO A 171 15.91 -21.46 -23.14
C PRO A 171 15.37 -22.46 -24.18
N SER A 172 14.34 -23.25 -23.88
CA SER A 172 13.80 -24.31 -24.73
C SER A 172 12.27 -24.32 -24.89
N GLY A 173 11.54 -23.32 -24.41
CA GLY A 173 10.08 -23.25 -24.58
C GLY A 173 9.67 -22.25 -25.66
N ALA A 174 9.08 -22.72 -26.76
CA ALA A 174 8.41 -21.84 -27.71
C ALA A 174 7.24 -21.12 -27.02
N VAL A 175 7.40 -19.85 -26.68
CA VAL A 175 6.28 -18.97 -26.32
C VAL A 175 5.81 -18.32 -27.62
N THR A 176 4.73 -18.86 -28.20
CA THR A 176 3.98 -18.18 -29.25
C THR A 176 3.04 -17.18 -28.58
N LEU A 177 3.23 -15.89 -28.87
CA LEU A 177 2.27 -14.81 -28.60
C LEU A 177 1.02 -14.96 -29.48
#